data_AF-A0A4S8ERV7-F1
#
_entry.id   AF-A0A4S8ERV7-F1
#
_cell.length_a   1.000
_cell.length_b   1.000
_cell.length_c   1.000
_cell.angle_alpha   90.00
_cell.angle_beta   90.00
_cell.angle_gamma   90.00
#
_symmetry.space_group_name_H-M   'P 1'
#
loop_
_entity.id
_entity.type
_entity.pdbx_description
1 polymer ?
#
loop_
_entity_poly.entity_id
_entity_poly.type
_entity_poly.pdbx_seq_one_letter_code
_entity_poly.pdbx_strand_id
1 'polypeptide(L)' 'MPQAISKARDRLTALAVKNTKEPGMYHDGAGLYLQVAKGGSKTWILRYT' A
#
# COMPACT_ATOMS: atom_id res chain seq x y z
N MET A 1 -9.42 12.25 16.02
CA MET A 1 -8.57 13.00 15.06
C MET A 1 -8.86 12.46 13.66
N PRO A 2 -9.47 13.20 12.74
CA PRO A 2 -9.58 12.74 11.36
C PRO A 2 -8.17 12.62 10.79
N GLN A 3 -7.78 11.40 10.40
CA GLN A 3 -6.49 11.16 9.77
C GLN A 3 -6.49 11.86 8.40
N ALA A 4 -5.55 12.77 8.15
CA ALA A 4 -5.42 13.41 6.85
C ALA A 4 -5.07 12.36 5.79
N ILE A 5 -6.07 11.83 5.09
CA ILE A 5 -5.85 10.89 3.99
C ILE A 5 -5.19 11.68 2.87
N SER A 6 -3.96 11.32 2.56
CA SER A 6 -3.21 11.93 1.48
C SER A 6 -3.92 11.68 0.15
N LYS A 7 -4.32 12.76 -0.56
CA LYS A 7 -5.09 12.70 -1.81
C LYS A 7 -4.32 12.12 -3.00
N ALA A 8 -2.99 12.10 -2.97
CA ALA A 8 -2.19 11.61 -4.10
C ALA A 8 -2.33 10.08 -4.26
N ARG A 9 -2.70 9.66 -5.46
CA ARG A 9 -2.98 8.28 -5.91
C ARG A 9 -1.83 7.69 -6.73
N ASP A 10 -1.90 6.39 -6.97
CA ASP A 10 -1.09 5.65 -7.95
C ASP A 10 0.43 5.81 -7.75
N ARG A 11 0.89 5.76 -6.50
CA ARG A 11 2.31 5.94 -6.15
C ARG A 11 3.15 4.72 -6.45
N LEU A 12 2.55 3.53 -6.41
CA LEU A 12 3.22 2.28 -6.69
C LEU A 12 3.06 1.94 -8.16
N THR A 13 4.18 1.72 -8.84
CA THR A 13 4.19 1.15 -10.18
C THR A 13 4.17 -0.38 -10.10
N ALA A 14 3.72 -1.05 -11.16
CA ALA A 14 3.78 -2.52 -11.24
C ALA A 14 5.20 -3.07 -10.99
N LEU A 15 6.23 -2.37 -11.48
CA LEU A 15 7.63 -2.73 -11.25
C LEU A 15 8.02 -2.59 -9.78
N ALA A 16 7.60 -1.50 -9.12
CA ALA A 16 7.82 -1.31 -7.70
C ALA A 16 7.15 -2.44 -6.89
N VAL A 17 5.87 -2.73 -7.17
CA VAL A 17 5.12 -3.83 -6.52
C VAL A 17 5.84 -5.17 -6.68
N LYS A 18 6.35 -5.48 -7.88
CA LYS A 18 7.11 -6.72 -8.15
C LYS A 18 8.39 -6.81 -7.30
N ASN A 19 9.10 -5.69 -7.16
CA ASN A 19 10.40 -5.62 -6.52
C ASN A 19 10.34 -5.46 -5.00
N THR A 20 9.24 -4.99 -4.42
CA THR A 20 9.09 -4.91 -2.96
C THR A 20 9.13 -6.31 -2.32
N LYS A 21 10.13 -6.62 -1.49
CA LYS A 21 10.22 -7.92 -0.79
C LYS A 21 10.13 -7.81 0.72
N GLU A 22 10.43 -6.63 1.25
CA GLU A 22 10.39 -6.37 2.67
C GLU A 22 8.95 -6.43 3.18
N PRO A 23 8.69 -7.16 4.29
CA PRO A 23 7.39 -7.16 4.93
C PRO A 23 7.03 -5.75 5.43
N GLY A 24 5.79 -5.32 5.17
CA GLY A 24 5.36 -3.97 5.53
C GLY A 24 4.07 -3.52 4.86
N MET A 25 3.69 -2.28 5.12
CA MET A 25 2.56 -1.59 4.51
C MET A 25 3.07 -0.46 3.63
N TYR A 26 2.77 -0.53 2.33
CA TYR A 26 3.21 0.44 1.33
C TYR A 26 2.00 1.23 0.84
N HIS A 27 1.99 2.54 1.08
CA HIS A 27 0.88 3.40 0.72
C HIS A 27 0.85 3.71 -0.77
N ASP A 28 -0.21 3.30 -1.46
CA ASP A 28 -0.38 3.57 -2.90
C ASP A 28 -1.19 4.84 -3.15
N GLY A 29 -2.09 5.19 -2.24
CA GLY A 29 -2.88 6.43 -2.34
C GLY A 29 -4.33 6.27 -1.96
N ALA A 30 -4.98 7.37 -1.57
CA ALA A 30 -6.43 7.39 -1.29
C ALA A 30 -6.93 6.25 -0.37
N GLY A 31 -6.13 5.86 0.62
CA GLY A 31 -6.47 4.78 1.55
C GLY A 31 -6.14 3.37 1.06
N LEU A 32 -5.59 3.21 -0.16
CA LEU A 32 -5.10 1.94 -0.69
C LEU A 32 -3.64 1.69 -0.27
N TYR A 33 -3.38 0.48 0.20
CA TYR A 33 -2.06 0.02 0.60
C TYR A 33 -1.77 -1.37 0.03
N LEU A 34 -0.51 -1.60 -0.35
CA LEU A 34 0.03 -2.94 -0.54
C LEU A 34 0.57 -3.46 0.79
N GLN A 35 -0.01 -4.52 1.31
CA GLN A 35 0.56 -5.29 2.42
C GLN A 35 1.51 -6.35 1.86
N VAL A 36 2.73 -6.42 2.40
CA VAL A 36 3.65 -7.54 2.20
C VAL A 36 3.77 -8.30 3.51
N ALA A 37 3.35 -9.57 3.53
CA ALA A 37 3.42 -10.41 4.71
C ALA A 37 4.85 -10.92 4.95
N LYS A 38 5.13 -11.45 6.16
CA LYS A 38 6.42 -12.06 6.49
C LYS A 38 6.84 -13.16 5.50
N GLY A 39 5.89 -13.91 4.96
CA GLY A 39 6.13 -14.95 3.94
C GLY A 39 6.26 -14.43 2.50
N GLY A 40 6.25 -13.10 2.29
CA GLY A 40 6.40 -12.48 0.96
C GLY A 40 5.13 -12.41 0.12
N SER A 41 4.01 -12.95 0.59
CA SER A 41 2.71 -12.77 -0.05
C SER A 41 2.30 -11.30 -0.02
N LYS A 42 1.55 -10.89 -1.06
CA LYS A 42 1.15 -9.51 -1.32
C LYS A 42 -0.36 -9.41 -1.39
N THR A 43 -0.94 -8.49 -0.64
CA THR A 43 -2.39 -8.27 -0.59
C THR A 43 -2.69 -6.78 -0.64
N TRP A 44 -3.75 -6.40 -1.33
CA TRP A 44 -4.24 -5.01 -1.32
C TRP A 44 -5.22 -4.79 -0.18
N ILE A 45 -5.05 -3.68 0.55
CA ILE A 45 -5.93 -3.26 1.62
C ILE A 45 -6.43 -1.85 1.31
N LEU A 46 -7.74 -1.71 1.15
CA LEU A 46 -8.42 -0.41 1.09
C LEU A 46 -8.99 -0.08 2.46
N ARG A 47 -8.65 1.11 2.97
CA ARG A 47 -9.22 1.67 4.21
C ARG A 47 -10.14 2.83 3.85
N TYR A 48 -11.37 2.77 4.34
CA TYR A 48 -12.40 3.79 4.18
C TYR A 48 -13.17 3.95 5.51
N THR A 49 -13.90 5.05 5.63
CA THR A 49 -14.76 5.36 6.77
C THR A 49 -16.15 5.69 6.28
#